data_AF-A0A2X3ENL8-F1
#
_entry.id   AF-A0A2X3ENL8-F1
#
_cell.length_a   1.000
_cell.length_b   1.000
_cell.length_c   1.000
_cell.angle_alpha   90.00
_cell.angle_beta   90.00
_cell.angle_gamma   90.00
#
_symmetry.space_group_name_H-M   'P 1'
#
loop_
_entity.id
_entity.type
_entity.pdbx_description
1 polymer ?
#
loop_
_entity_poly.entity_id
_entity_poly.type
_entity_poly.pdbx_seq_one_letter_code
_entity_poly.pdbx_strand_id
1 'polypeptide(L)'
;MILCLICMATAMVMYLPFLKAYEKQLLAQERENAVGQADNAAQNRLTLTIQRIIMELEEQVMGIIINAGQSRSLCYEALHAAKAGDFATADAKMQEAAHYSREAHLVQTQLIEADEGEGKTKMTLVMVHAQDHLMTSILAKELIAELIAIYRAQPLHA
;
A
#
# COMPACT_ATOMS: atom_id res chain seq x y z
N MET A 1 56.26 -15.54 -57.23
CA MET A 1 56.01 -14.67 -56.05
C MET A 1 55.06 -13.51 -56.35
N ILE A 2 55.34 -12.65 -57.33
CA ILE A 2 54.52 -11.45 -57.63
C ILE A 2 53.04 -11.79 -57.93
N LEU A 3 52.78 -12.85 -58.71
CA LEU A 3 51.41 -13.27 -59.03
C LEU A 3 50.60 -13.75 -57.80
N CYS A 4 51.27 -14.35 -56.81
CA CYS A 4 50.63 -14.81 -55.57
C CYS A 4 50.26 -13.64 -54.65
N LEU A 5 51.11 -12.61 -54.61
CA LEU A 5 50.87 -11.38 -53.86
C LEU A 5 49.68 -10.58 -54.44
N ILE A 6 49.56 -10.53 -55.77
CA ILE A 6 48.43 -9.86 -56.44
C ILE A 6 47.11 -10.60 -56.16
N CYS A 7 47.11 -11.95 -56.20
CA CYS A 7 45.92 -12.76 -55.92
C CYS A 7 45.43 -12.63 -54.47
N MET A 8 46.36 -12.56 -53.50
CA MET A 8 46.02 -12.30 -52.09
C MET A 8 45.46 -10.89 -51.88
N ALA A 9 46.01 -9.88 -52.57
CA ALA A 9 45.54 -8.51 -52.47
C ALA A 9 44.14 -8.33 -53.08
N THR A 10 43.83 -8.96 -54.21
CA THR A 10 42.50 -8.88 -54.83
C THR A 10 41.43 -9.62 -54.01
N ALA A 11 41.77 -10.77 -53.41
CA ALA A 11 40.89 -11.47 -52.48
C ALA A 11 40.55 -10.58 -51.27
N MET A 12 41.56 -9.94 -50.66
CA MET A 12 41.35 -9.06 -49.50
C MET A 12 40.42 -7.87 -49.81
N VAL A 13 40.55 -7.24 -50.99
CA VAL A 13 39.67 -6.14 -51.42
C VAL A 13 38.23 -6.62 -51.63
N MET A 14 38.04 -7.85 -52.10
CA MET A 14 36.71 -8.44 -52.32
C MET A 14 36.00 -8.84 -51.02
N TYR A 15 36.74 -9.28 -50.00
CA TYR A 15 36.17 -9.64 -48.69
C TYR A 15 35.92 -8.45 -47.75
N LEU A 16 36.63 -7.33 -47.95
CA LEU A 16 36.45 -6.12 -47.14
C LEU A 16 34.99 -5.60 -47.06
N PRO A 17 34.21 -5.51 -48.16
CA PRO A 17 32.79 -5.12 -48.07
C PRO A 17 31.94 -6.13 -47.30
N PHE A 18 32.26 -7.43 -47.38
CA PHE A 18 31.58 -8.48 -46.62
C PHE A 18 31.86 -8.38 -45.12
N LEU A 19 33.12 -8.15 -44.73
CA LEU A 19 33.52 -7.91 -43.34
C LEU A 19 32.83 -6.68 -42.74
N LYS A 20 32.78 -5.56 -43.47
CA LYS A 20 32.06 -4.35 -43.02
C LYS A 20 30.54 -4.59 -42.88
N ALA A 21 29.95 -5.39 -43.76
CA ALA A 21 28.54 -5.76 -43.66
C ALA A 21 28.28 -6.62 -42.42
N TYR A 22 29.16 -7.57 -42.13
CA TYR A 22 29.07 -8.42 -40.93
C TYR A 22 29.23 -7.61 -39.62
N GLU A 23 30.22 -6.70 -39.56
CA GLU A 23 30.41 -5.81 -38.41
C GLU A 23 29.18 -4.93 -38.16
N LYS A 24 28.58 -4.38 -39.24
CA LYS A 24 27.36 -3.58 -39.15
C LYS A 24 26.16 -4.40 -38.65
N GLN A 25 26.04 -5.67 -39.05
CA GLN A 25 25.01 -6.58 -38.56
C GLN A 25 25.20 -6.90 -37.07
N LEU A 26 26.44 -7.16 -36.66
CA LEU A 26 26.76 -7.44 -35.26
C LEU A 26 26.43 -6.24 -34.35
N LEU A 27 26.83 -5.03 -34.76
CA LEU A 27 26.53 -3.80 -34.04
C LEU A 27 25.02 -3.49 -34.01
N ALA A 28 24.28 -3.82 -35.07
CA ALA A 28 22.83 -3.66 -35.09
C ALA A 28 22.15 -4.62 -34.09
N GLN A 29 22.62 -5.88 -34.03
CA GLN A 29 22.11 -6.88 -33.10
C GLN A 29 22.45 -6.56 -31.63
N GLU A 30 23.66 -6.05 -31.35
CA GLU A 30 24.02 -5.57 -30.01
C GLU A 30 23.14 -4.39 -29.55
N ARG A 31 22.84 -3.46 -30.47
CA ARG A 31 21.92 -2.35 -30.19
C ARG A 31 20.50 -2.81 -29.90
N GLU A 32 19.97 -3.74 -30.69
CA GLU A 32 18.63 -4.30 -30.50
C GLU A 32 18.52 -5.03 -29.16
N ASN A 33 19.53 -5.83 -28.80
CA ASN A 33 19.61 -6.51 -27.50
C ASN A 33 19.69 -5.53 -26.33
N ALA A 34 20.46 -4.45 -26.46
CA ALA A 34 20.59 -3.43 -25.42
C ALA A 34 19.27 -2.67 -25.20
N VAL A 35 18.53 -2.35 -26.27
CA VAL A 35 17.20 -1.73 -26.19
C VAL A 35 16.21 -2.69 -25.52
N GLY A 36 16.16 -3.96 -25.93
CA GLY A 36 15.28 -4.96 -25.29
C GLY A 36 15.59 -5.19 -23.80
N GLN A 37 16.87 -5.12 -23.40
CA GLN A 37 17.24 -5.17 -21.98
C GLN A 37 16.84 -3.90 -21.22
N ALA A 38 16.99 -2.72 -21.82
CA ALA A 38 16.58 -1.46 -21.21
C ALA A 38 15.06 -1.39 -21.01
N ASP A 39 14.28 -1.81 -22.00
CA ASP A 39 12.82 -1.87 -21.92
C ASP A 39 12.35 -2.85 -20.84
N ASN A 40 12.95 -4.06 -20.78
CA ASN A 40 12.65 -5.03 -19.72
C ASN A 40 13.03 -4.51 -18.32
N ALA A 41 14.15 -3.79 -18.18
CA ALA A 41 14.56 -3.20 -16.92
C ALA A 41 13.63 -2.06 -16.49
N ALA A 42 13.16 -1.23 -17.42
CA ALA A 42 12.18 -0.19 -17.16
C ALA A 42 10.83 -0.78 -16.74
N GLN A 43 10.36 -1.83 -17.43
CA GLN A 43 9.11 -2.52 -17.14
C GLN A 43 9.14 -3.25 -15.78
N ASN A 44 10.28 -3.86 -15.43
CA ASN A 44 10.49 -4.45 -14.10
C ASN A 44 10.51 -3.38 -13.01
N ARG A 45 11.14 -2.22 -13.25
CA ARG A 45 11.13 -1.10 -12.30
C ARG A 45 9.73 -0.54 -12.08
N LEU A 46 8.94 -0.41 -13.14
CA LEU A 46 7.54 0.03 -13.04
C LEU A 46 6.71 -0.97 -12.23
N THR A 47 6.83 -2.26 -12.52
CA THR A 47 6.14 -3.34 -11.79
C THR A 47 6.50 -3.34 -10.30
N LEU A 48 7.79 -3.23 -9.97
CA LEU A 48 8.26 -3.14 -8.57
C LEU A 48 7.74 -1.87 -7.87
N THR A 49 7.61 -0.77 -8.59
CA THR A 49 7.06 0.48 -8.06
C THR A 49 5.57 0.34 -7.75
N ILE A 50 4.80 -0.25 -8.66
CA ILE A 50 3.37 -0.54 -8.45
C ILE A 50 3.18 -1.49 -7.26
N GLN A 51 3.99 -2.55 -7.17
CA GLN A 51 3.94 -3.51 -6.06
C GLN A 51 4.21 -2.81 -4.71
N ARG A 52 5.17 -1.87 -4.69
CA ARG A 52 5.49 -1.09 -3.49
C ARG A 52 4.32 -0.19 -3.07
N ILE A 53 3.69 0.50 -4.02
CA ILE A 53 2.52 1.35 -3.76
C ILE A 53 1.35 0.52 -3.22
N ILE A 54 1.11 -0.67 -3.79
CA ILE A 54 0.06 -1.58 -3.31
C ILE A 54 0.34 -2.03 -1.87
N MET A 55 1.58 -2.42 -1.56
CA MET A 55 1.97 -2.85 -0.23
C MET A 55 1.81 -1.72 0.82
N GLU A 56 2.16 -0.49 0.46
CA GLU A 56 1.98 0.69 1.33
C GLU A 56 0.50 0.97 1.63
N LEU A 57 -0.37 0.83 0.62
CA LEU A 57 -1.81 0.97 0.82
C LEU A 57 -2.38 -0.14 1.71
N GLU A 58 -1.95 -1.38 1.52
CA GLU A 58 -2.38 -2.52 2.35
C GLU A 58 -1.96 -2.35 3.82
N GLU A 59 -0.76 -1.81 4.06
CA GLU A 59 -0.28 -1.50 5.42
C GLU A 59 -1.17 -0.44 6.11
N GLN A 60 -1.51 0.64 5.40
CA GLN A 60 -2.42 1.67 5.92
C GLN A 60 -3.81 1.12 6.24
N VAL A 61 -4.36 0.31 5.32
CA VAL A 61 -5.67 -0.35 5.49
C VAL A 61 -5.65 -1.31 6.69
N MET A 62 -4.58 -2.07 6.87
CA MET A 62 -4.42 -2.96 8.02
C MET A 62 -4.31 -2.16 9.33
N GLY A 63 -3.62 -1.02 9.31
CA GLY A 63 -3.54 -0.08 10.42
C GLY A 63 -4.92 0.40 10.89
N ILE A 64 -5.82 0.74 9.95
CA ILE A 64 -7.21 1.10 10.27
C ILE A 64 -7.93 -0.06 10.98
N ILE A 65 -7.84 -1.28 10.45
CA ILE A 65 -8.52 -2.46 11.02
C ILE A 65 -8.05 -2.72 12.45
N ILE A 66 -6.73 -2.69 12.69
CA ILE A 66 -6.15 -2.95 14.00
C ILE A 66 -6.62 -1.90 15.01
N ASN A 67 -6.46 -0.61 14.67
CA ASN A 67 -6.81 0.48 15.58
C ASN A 67 -8.33 0.56 15.83
N ALA A 68 -9.16 0.33 14.82
CA ALA A 68 -10.60 0.24 14.98
C ALA A 68 -11.00 -0.96 15.88
N GLY A 69 -10.36 -2.11 15.69
CA GLY A 69 -10.56 -3.29 16.53
C GLY A 69 -10.19 -3.03 17.99
N GLN A 70 -9.04 -2.41 18.25
CA GLN A 70 -8.59 -2.03 19.60
C GLN A 70 -9.55 -1.04 20.26
N SER A 71 -9.92 0.02 19.53
CA SER A 71 -10.91 1.00 20.02
C SER A 71 -12.21 0.32 20.42
N ARG A 72 -12.76 -0.58 19.58
CA ARG A 72 -14.00 -1.28 19.89
C ARG A 72 -13.88 -2.15 21.13
N SER A 73 -12.81 -2.95 21.25
CA SER A 73 -12.57 -3.80 22.40
C SER A 73 -12.50 -2.99 23.70
N LEU A 74 -11.75 -1.88 23.70
CA LEU A 74 -11.62 -0.99 24.84
C LEU A 74 -12.96 -0.34 25.23
N CYS A 75 -13.81 0.01 24.27
CA CYS A 75 -15.16 0.50 24.58
C CYS A 75 -15.99 -0.58 25.30
N TYR A 76 -15.95 -1.84 24.84
CA TYR A 76 -16.67 -2.92 25.52
C TYR A 76 -16.10 -3.23 26.91
N GLU A 77 -14.78 -3.15 27.10
CA GLU A 77 -14.15 -3.22 28.43
C GLU A 77 -14.63 -2.09 29.34
N ALA A 78 -14.71 -0.86 28.83
CA ALA A 78 -15.23 0.28 29.57
C ALA A 78 -16.70 0.09 29.98
N LEU A 79 -17.53 -0.43 29.07
CA LEU A 79 -18.93 -0.77 29.36
C LEU A 79 -19.02 -1.84 30.46
N HIS A 80 -18.14 -2.84 30.43
CA HIS A 80 -18.12 -3.89 31.46
C HIS A 80 -17.73 -3.31 32.83
N ALA A 81 -16.73 -2.45 32.89
CA ALA A 81 -16.33 -1.75 34.12
C ALA A 81 -17.47 -0.87 34.67
N ALA A 82 -18.14 -0.10 33.81
CA ALA A 82 -19.28 0.73 34.22
C ALA A 82 -20.46 -0.09 34.75
N LYS A 83 -20.73 -1.27 34.16
CA LYS A 83 -21.75 -2.21 34.68
C LYS A 83 -21.42 -2.74 36.08
N ALA A 84 -20.14 -2.83 36.43
CA ALA A 84 -19.68 -3.20 37.76
C ALA A 84 -19.61 -2.00 38.74
N GLY A 85 -19.98 -0.80 38.30
CA GLY A 85 -19.86 0.44 39.07
C GLY A 85 -18.45 1.04 39.10
N ASP A 86 -17.48 0.44 38.41
CA ASP A 86 -16.12 0.98 38.29
C ASP A 86 -16.04 2.00 37.15
N PHE A 87 -16.51 3.19 37.46
CA PHE A 87 -16.53 4.32 36.55
C PHE A 87 -15.15 4.91 36.26
N ALA A 88 -14.19 4.76 37.17
CA ALA A 88 -12.83 5.25 36.97
C ALA A 88 -12.13 4.46 35.86
N THR A 89 -12.22 3.12 35.92
CA THR A 89 -11.68 2.25 34.87
C THR A 89 -12.44 2.45 33.56
N ALA A 90 -13.76 2.64 33.60
CA ALA A 90 -14.55 2.94 32.41
C ALA A 90 -14.06 4.20 31.68
N ASP A 91 -13.80 5.30 32.41
CA ASP A 91 -13.30 6.54 31.81
C ASP A 91 -11.90 6.38 31.22
N ALA A 92 -11.00 5.71 31.94
CA ALA A 92 -9.65 5.44 31.46
C ALA A 92 -9.67 4.64 30.14
N LYS A 93 -10.51 3.60 30.07
CA LYS A 93 -10.68 2.76 28.88
C LYS A 93 -11.34 3.51 27.72
N MET A 94 -12.31 4.38 27.99
CA MET A 94 -12.91 5.23 26.95
C MET A 94 -11.91 6.26 26.39
N GLN A 95 -11.02 6.80 27.23
CA GLN A 95 -9.95 7.68 26.76
C GLN A 95 -8.95 6.94 25.87
N GLU A 96 -8.57 5.72 26.25
CA GLU A 96 -7.70 4.86 25.45
C GLU A 96 -8.37 4.47 24.12
N ALA A 97 -9.65 4.10 24.15
CA ALA A 97 -10.43 3.84 22.95
C ALA A 97 -10.48 5.06 22.01
N ALA A 98 -10.67 6.25 22.57
CA ALA A 98 -10.69 7.49 21.80
C ALA A 98 -9.35 7.78 21.13
N HIS A 99 -8.22 7.40 21.74
CA HIS A 99 -6.91 7.49 21.11
C HIS A 99 -6.84 6.62 19.85
N TYR A 100 -7.08 5.31 19.95
CA TYR A 100 -7.03 4.40 18.80
C TYR A 100 -8.07 4.76 17.72
N SER A 101 -9.27 5.18 18.13
CA SER A 101 -10.30 5.68 17.20
C SER A 101 -9.82 6.87 16.39
N ARG A 102 -9.08 7.81 17.01
CA ARG A 102 -8.51 8.98 16.30
C ARG A 102 -7.42 8.55 15.33
N GLU A 103 -6.49 7.68 15.75
CA GLU A 103 -5.42 7.20 14.87
C GLU A 103 -5.98 6.53 13.61
N ALA A 104 -6.96 5.64 13.75
CA ALA A 104 -7.62 5.01 12.61
C ALA A 104 -8.35 6.04 11.73
N HIS A 105 -9.03 7.02 12.33
CA HIS A 105 -9.74 8.06 11.61
C HIS A 105 -8.81 9.00 10.84
N LEU A 106 -7.63 9.33 11.39
CA LEU A 106 -6.63 10.16 10.69
C LEU A 106 -6.17 9.49 9.40
N VAL A 107 -5.85 8.19 9.46
CA VAL A 107 -5.48 7.42 8.26
C VAL A 107 -6.63 7.41 7.25
N GLN A 108 -7.87 7.21 7.70
CA GLN A 108 -9.03 7.26 6.79
C GLN A 108 -9.22 8.65 6.17
N THR A 109 -9.02 9.74 6.91
CA THR A 109 -9.06 11.10 6.37
C THR A 109 -7.99 11.31 5.30
N GLN A 110 -6.75 10.87 5.55
CA GLN A 110 -5.67 10.96 4.56
C GLN A 110 -5.99 10.18 3.28
N LEU A 111 -6.61 9.00 3.38
CA LEU A 111 -7.05 8.23 2.21
C LEU A 111 -8.15 8.95 1.42
N ILE A 112 -9.07 9.64 2.08
CA ILE A 112 -10.11 10.43 1.43
C ILE A 112 -9.51 11.67 0.74
N GLU A 113 -8.57 12.36 1.40
CA GLU A 113 -7.86 13.51 0.83
C GLU A 113 -7.05 13.12 -0.41
N ALA A 114 -6.36 11.97 -0.35
CA ALA A 114 -5.60 11.43 -1.47
C ALA A 114 -6.48 11.03 -2.68
N ASP A 115 -7.76 10.72 -2.45
CA ASP A 115 -8.72 10.45 -3.53
C ASP A 115 -9.13 11.73 -4.29
N GLU A 116 -8.90 12.91 -3.71
CA GLU A 116 -9.30 14.23 -4.21
C GLU A 116 -10.81 14.34 -4.55
N GLY A 117 -11.62 13.38 -4.09
CA GLY A 117 -13.04 13.26 -4.46
C GLY A 117 -13.29 12.85 -5.91
N GLU A 118 -12.26 12.43 -6.65
CA GLU A 118 -12.34 12.02 -8.05
C GLU A 118 -12.36 10.49 -8.23
N GLY A 119 -12.32 9.70 -7.15
CA GLY A 119 -12.27 8.23 -7.22
C GLY A 119 -10.95 7.70 -7.78
N LYS A 120 -9.85 8.43 -7.54
CA LYS A 120 -8.48 8.07 -7.96
C LYS A 120 -7.91 6.89 -7.17
N THR A 121 -8.37 6.69 -5.95
CA THR A 121 -7.96 5.60 -5.08
C THR A 121 -8.71 4.33 -5.45
N LYS A 122 -7.96 3.26 -5.72
CA LYS A 122 -8.54 1.96 -6.05
C LYS A 122 -9.26 1.39 -4.82
N MET A 123 -10.60 1.41 -4.86
CA MET A 123 -11.42 0.78 -3.83
C MET A 123 -11.30 -0.76 -3.94
N THR A 124 -10.75 -1.39 -2.90
CA THR A 124 -10.64 -2.84 -2.78
C THR A 124 -11.59 -3.38 -1.71
N LEU A 125 -11.89 -4.67 -1.74
CA LEU A 125 -12.74 -5.31 -0.71
C LEU A 125 -12.17 -5.12 0.71
N VAL A 126 -10.84 -5.17 0.85
CA VAL A 126 -10.16 -4.98 2.14
C VAL A 126 -10.27 -3.53 2.62
N MET A 127 -10.22 -2.55 1.71
CA MET A 127 -10.43 -1.14 2.06
C MET A 127 -11.86 -0.88 2.54
N VAL A 128 -12.88 -1.41 1.86
CA VAL A 128 -14.27 -1.36 2.32
C VAL A 128 -14.39 -1.98 3.71
N HIS A 129 -13.79 -3.16 3.91
CA HIS A 129 -13.81 -3.85 5.20
C HIS A 129 -13.16 -3.02 6.33
N ALA A 130 -12.06 -2.33 6.04
CA ALA A 130 -11.42 -1.44 7.01
C ALA A 130 -12.31 -0.25 7.39
N GLN A 131 -12.98 0.37 6.40
CA GLN A 131 -13.93 1.45 6.65
C GLN A 131 -15.13 0.96 7.48
N ASP A 132 -15.66 -0.22 7.18
CA ASP A 132 -16.73 -0.84 7.96
C ASP A 132 -16.31 -1.02 9.42
N HIS A 133 -15.10 -1.53 9.68
CA HIS A 133 -14.57 -1.65 11.04
C HIS A 133 -14.45 -0.30 11.74
N LEU A 134 -13.92 0.72 11.06
CA LEU A 134 -13.78 2.03 11.66
C LEU A 134 -15.15 2.62 12.03
N MET A 135 -16.07 2.69 11.08
CA MET A 135 -17.37 3.34 11.28
C MET A 135 -18.20 2.61 12.34
N THR A 136 -18.22 1.27 12.32
CA THR A 136 -18.92 0.50 13.36
C THR A 136 -18.22 0.60 14.72
N SER A 137 -16.90 0.81 14.78
CA SER A 137 -16.20 1.11 16.04
C SER A 137 -16.53 2.50 16.58
N ILE A 138 -16.61 3.52 15.72
CA ILE A 138 -16.98 4.89 16.11
C ILE A 138 -18.40 4.90 16.67
N LEU A 139 -19.34 4.28 15.96
CA LEU A 139 -20.71 4.14 16.44
C LEU A 139 -20.78 3.41 17.78
N ALA A 140 -20.04 2.31 17.94
CA ALA A 140 -19.98 1.59 19.21
C ALA A 140 -19.47 2.48 20.35
N LYS A 141 -18.43 3.27 20.12
CA LYS A 141 -17.89 4.23 21.11
C LYS A 141 -18.94 5.25 21.54
N GLU A 142 -19.65 5.86 20.58
CA GLU A 142 -20.69 6.85 20.85
C GLU A 142 -21.84 6.25 21.67
N LEU A 143 -22.34 5.09 21.24
CA LEU A 143 -23.41 4.39 21.96
C LEU A 143 -22.98 3.95 23.36
N ILE A 144 -21.75 3.44 23.51
CA ILE A 144 -21.24 2.99 24.80
C ILE A 144 -21.03 4.16 25.75
N ALA A 145 -20.60 5.33 25.27
CA ALA A 145 -20.49 6.54 26.09
C ALA A 145 -21.85 6.90 26.71
N GLU A 146 -22.92 6.89 25.91
CA GLU A 146 -24.29 7.12 26.39
C GLU A 146 -24.75 6.04 27.38
N LEU A 147 -24.45 4.77 27.12
CA LEU A 147 -24.77 3.68 28.05
C LEU A 147 -24.07 3.86 29.40
N ILE A 148 -22.78 4.23 29.40
CA ILE A 148 -22.03 4.53 30.63
C ILE A 148 -22.67 5.70 31.38
N ALA A 149 -23.10 6.75 30.67
CA ALA A 149 -23.80 7.88 31.27
C ALA A 149 -25.12 7.45 31.93
N ILE A 150 -25.88 6.55 31.30
CA ILE A 150 -27.09 5.95 31.89
C ILE A 150 -26.77 5.16 33.16
N TYR A 151 -25.72 4.33 33.15
CA TYR A 151 -25.28 3.58 34.34
C TYR A 151 -24.84 4.49 35.50
N ARG A 152 -24.27 5.66 35.21
CA ARG A 152 -23.93 6.68 36.22
C ARG A 152 -25.16 7.38 36.80
N ALA A 153 -26.17 7.61 35.96
CA ALA A 153 -27.38 8.33 36.34
C ALA A 153 -28.39 7.44 37.07
N GLN A 154 -28.38 6.13 36.81
CA GLN A 154 -29.17 5.18 37.59
C GLN A 154 -28.50 4.97 38.95
N PRO A 155 -29.22 5.13 40.07
CA PRO A 155 -28.77 4.53 41.31
C PRO A 155 -28.75 3.02 41.07
N LEU A 156 -27.56 2.43 40.96
CA LEU A 156 -27.36 0.98 41.03
C LEU A 156 -28.22 0.51 42.19
N HIS A 157 -29.26 -0.27 41.88
CA HIS A 157 -30.20 -0.72 42.90
C HIS A 157 -29.40 -1.35 44.05
N ALA A 158 -29.70 -0.82 45.24
CA ALA A 158 -29.28 -1.20 46.60
C ALA A 158 -28.71 -2.61 46.78
#